data_AF-A0A0Q6R7L2-F1
#
_entry.id   AF-A0A0Q6R7L2-F1
#
_cell.length_a   1.000
_cell.length_b   1.000
_cell.length_c   1.000
_cell.angle_alpha   90.00
_cell.angle_beta   90.00
_cell.angle_gamma   90.00
#
_symmetry.space_group_name_H-M   'P 1'
#
loop_
_entity.id
_entity.type
_entity.pdbx_description
1 polymer ?
#
loop_
_entity_poly.entity_id
_entity_poly.type
_entity_poly.pdbx_seq_one_letter_code
_entity_poly.pdbx_strand_id
1 'polypeptide(L)'
;MTDTDVSEITDSRIYEAIGMAVVAAQMFENIFIIACRLAIKQADATTVEDVVPVQADKALKQPVKALLKELSGVQPIAALEDRVLALIERRHIVVHRLQEATGWPGNVTDQQRIDIRELCIEVSAEGLDLHTTFLQLLGEWGKRFPNMQEGIEAAKLHEMYRRDQGLPNSKA
;
A
#
# COMPACT_ATOMS: atom_id res chain seq x y z
N MET A 1 13.27 -12.51 -40.05
CA MET A 1 13.90 -12.48 -38.71
C MET A 1 13.47 -11.19 -38.07
N THR A 2 12.53 -11.26 -37.14
CA THR A 2 12.08 -10.11 -36.35
C THR A 2 13.14 -9.85 -35.31
N ASP A 3 13.96 -8.81 -35.54
CA ASP A 3 14.76 -8.17 -34.51
C ASP A 3 13.78 -7.57 -33.51
N THR A 4 13.48 -8.31 -32.45
CA THR A 4 12.77 -7.77 -31.30
C THR A 4 13.77 -6.89 -30.58
N ASP A 5 13.63 -5.59 -30.80
CA ASP A 5 14.33 -4.50 -30.13
C ASP A 5 14.33 -4.73 -28.61
N VAL A 6 15.38 -5.40 -28.10
CA VAL A 6 15.66 -5.46 -26.66
C VAL A 6 16.19 -4.08 -26.30
N SER A 7 15.24 -3.14 -26.17
CA SER A 7 15.51 -1.76 -25.78
C SER A 7 16.37 -1.77 -24.51
N GLU A 8 17.62 -1.34 -24.65
CA GLU A 8 18.61 -1.21 -23.57
C GLU A 8 17.95 -0.55 -22.34
N ILE A 9 18.06 -1.20 -21.17
CA ILE A 9 17.48 -0.66 -19.93
C ILE A 9 18.35 0.49 -19.45
N THR A 10 17.90 1.70 -19.75
CA THR A 10 18.55 2.95 -19.34
C THR A 10 18.48 3.16 -17.82
N ASP A 11 19.44 3.92 -17.28
CA ASP A 11 19.44 4.36 -15.88
C ASP A 11 18.14 5.05 -15.48
N SER A 12 17.59 5.87 -16.38
CA SER A 12 16.32 6.58 -16.15
C SER A 12 15.15 5.63 -15.90
N ARG A 13 15.08 4.50 -16.64
CA ARG A 13 14.04 3.49 -16.44
C ARG A 13 14.20 2.73 -15.13
N ILE A 14 15.43 2.57 -14.64
CA ILE A 14 15.68 1.98 -13.32
C ILE A 14 15.24 2.93 -12.22
N TYR A 15 15.62 4.22 -12.30
CA TYR A 15 15.17 5.23 -11.32
C TYR A 15 13.64 5.40 -11.31
N GLU A 16 13.00 5.40 -12.47
CA GLU A 16 11.55 5.41 -12.58
C GLU A 16 10.92 4.20 -11.88
N ALA A 17 11.42 2.99 -12.16
CA ALA A 17 10.93 1.77 -11.53
C ALA A 17 11.11 1.80 -10.00
N ILE A 18 12.25 2.26 -9.50
CA ILE A 18 12.49 2.46 -8.06
C ILE A 18 11.47 3.45 -7.47
N GLY A 19 11.25 4.58 -8.14
CA GLY A 19 10.29 5.60 -7.70
C GLY A 19 8.87 5.03 -7.59
N MET A 20 8.43 4.28 -8.61
CA MET A 20 7.12 3.61 -8.61
C MET A 20 7.01 2.59 -7.47
N ALA A 21 8.04 1.78 -7.26
CA ALA A 21 8.07 0.79 -6.18
C ALA A 21 7.96 1.44 -4.80
N VAL A 22 8.67 2.55 -4.58
CA VAL A 22 8.61 3.34 -3.33
C VAL A 22 7.20 3.88 -3.09
N VAL A 23 6.61 4.52 -4.09
CA VAL A 23 5.28 5.14 -3.96
C VAL A 23 4.21 4.08 -3.68
N ALA A 24 4.20 2.99 -4.44
CA ALA A 24 3.26 1.89 -4.25
C ALA A 24 3.39 1.25 -2.87
N ALA A 25 4.62 1.00 -2.41
CA ALA A 25 4.84 0.47 -1.07
C ALA A 25 4.38 1.45 0.01
N GLN A 26 4.59 2.76 -0.15
CA GLN A 26 4.11 3.77 0.79
C GLN A 26 2.57 3.82 0.86
N MET A 27 1.89 3.69 -0.29
CA MET A 27 0.43 3.60 -0.36
C MET A 27 -0.10 2.38 0.42
N PHE A 28 0.56 1.23 0.27
CA PHE A 28 0.29 0.04 1.08
C PHE A 28 0.53 0.29 2.57
N GLU A 29 1.71 0.79 2.94
CA GLU A 29 2.07 1.02 4.35
C GLU A 29 1.04 1.90 5.06
N ASN A 30 0.58 2.97 4.39
CA ASN A 30 -0.43 3.89 4.94
C ASN A 30 -1.75 3.18 5.23
N ILE A 31 -2.30 2.44 4.26
CA ILE A 31 -3.58 1.75 4.46
C ILE A 31 -3.44 0.59 5.46
N PHE A 32 -2.32 -0.11 5.42
CA PHE A 32 -2.00 -1.20 6.34
C PHE A 32 -2.00 -0.71 7.79
N ILE A 33 -1.32 0.42 8.07
CA ILE A 33 -1.30 1.02 9.41
C ILE A 33 -2.71 1.37 9.91
N ILE A 34 -3.54 1.96 9.05
CA ILE A 34 -4.92 2.33 9.38
C ILE A 34 -5.74 1.08 9.71
N ALA A 35 -5.72 0.09 8.80
CA ALA A 35 -6.43 -1.16 8.98
C ALA A 35 -6.00 -1.86 10.28
N CYS A 36 -4.70 -1.89 10.58
CA CYS A 36 -4.19 -2.46 11.82
C CYS A 36 -4.76 -1.78 13.07
N ARG A 37 -4.77 -0.45 13.08
CA ARG A 37 -5.18 0.31 14.25
C ARG A 37 -6.67 0.15 14.53
N LEU A 38 -7.48 0.12 13.47
CA LEU A 38 -8.93 -0.07 13.58
C LEU A 38 -9.27 -1.51 13.97
N ALA A 39 -8.58 -2.50 13.40
CA ALA A 39 -8.79 -3.90 13.75
C ALA A 39 -8.38 -4.22 15.19
N ILE A 40 -7.24 -3.72 15.69
CA ILE A 40 -6.71 -4.09 17.02
C ILE A 40 -7.25 -3.20 18.14
N LYS A 41 -7.14 -1.87 17.99
CA LYS A 41 -7.43 -0.95 19.09
C LYS A 41 -8.91 -0.61 19.23
N GLN A 42 -9.70 -0.96 18.21
CA GLN A 42 -11.08 -0.53 18.07
C GLN A 42 -11.95 -1.68 17.55
N ALA A 43 -11.53 -2.93 17.82
CA ALA A 43 -12.29 -4.13 17.48
C ALA A 43 -13.71 -4.12 18.07
N ASP A 44 -13.81 -3.60 19.30
CA ASP A 44 -15.03 -3.54 20.11
C ASP A 44 -15.83 -2.25 19.92
N ALA A 45 -15.39 -1.35 19.04
CA ALA A 45 -16.13 -0.13 18.74
C ALA A 45 -17.51 -0.50 18.16
N THR A 46 -18.57 0.01 18.78
CA THR A 46 -19.95 -0.29 18.39
C THR A 46 -20.59 0.86 17.62
N THR A 47 -20.11 2.08 17.84
CA THR A 47 -20.51 3.27 17.09
C THR A 47 -19.29 4.00 16.51
N VAL A 48 -19.52 4.96 15.60
CA VAL A 48 -18.44 5.74 14.96
C VAL A 48 -17.75 6.65 15.98
N GLU A 49 -18.48 7.12 16.97
CA GLU A 49 -17.99 8.01 18.02
C GLU A 49 -16.98 7.31 18.95
N ASP A 50 -17.03 5.97 19.02
CA ASP A 50 -16.06 5.15 19.76
C ASP A 50 -14.70 5.06 19.04
N VAL A 51 -14.63 5.45 17.76
CA VAL A 51 -13.45 5.33 16.91
C VAL A 51 -12.45 6.46 17.20
N VAL A 52 -11.29 6.10 17.74
CA VAL A 52 -10.22 7.07 18.03
C VAL A 52 -9.41 7.42 16.77
N PRO A 53 -9.16 8.71 16.46
CA PRO A 53 -8.39 9.11 15.29
C PRO A 53 -7.00 8.48 15.19
N VAL A 54 -6.58 8.17 13.96
CA VAL A 54 -5.26 7.57 13.67
C VAL A 54 -4.23 8.67 13.41
N GLN A 55 -3.23 8.77 14.29
CA GLN A 55 -2.00 9.54 14.03
C GLN A 55 -0.97 8.63 13.34
N ALA A 56 -0.71 8.89 12.06
CA ALA A 56 0.11 8.05 11.18
C ALA A 56 1.60 8.00 11.61
N ASP A 57 2.10 9.07 12.21
CA ASP A 57 3.50 9.25 12.64
C ASP A 57 3.92 8.38 13.84
N LYS A 58 2.97 7.85 14.62
CA LYS A 58 3.24 7.12 15.88
C LYS A 58 3.00 5.61 15.84
N ALA A 59 2.66 5.02 14.70
CA ALA A 59 2.03 3.70 14.64
C ALA A 59 2.97 2.48 14.41
N LEU A 60 4.30 2.61 14.43
CA LEU A 60 5.10 1.91 13.41
C LEU A 60 5.97 0.68 13.78
N LYS A 61 5.90 0.00 14.95
CA LYS A 61 6.81 -1.18 15.17
C LYS A 61 6.24 -2.47 15.73
N GLN A 62 5.31 -2.43 16.68
CA GLN A 62 4.69 -3.64 17.25
C GLN A 62 3.46 -4.22 16.50
N PRO A 63 2.71 -3.50 15.65
CA PRO A 63 1.46 -4.02 15.09
C PRO A 63 1.63 -5.15 14.07
N VAL A 64 2.67 -5.17 13.24
CA VAL A 64 2.74 -6.06 12.07
C VAL A 64 2.66 -7.54 12.48
N LYS A 65 3.53 -8.02 13.37
CA LYS A 65 3.52 -9.42 13.82
C LYS A 65 2.31 -9.79 14.69
N ALA A 66 1.80 -8.84 15.48
CA ALA A 66 0.62 -9.08 16.31
C ALA A 66 -0.65 -9.22 15.44
N LEU A 67 -0.74 -8.41 14.38
CA LEU A 67 -1.84 -8.42 13.43
C LEU A 67 -1.90 -9.70 12.61
N LEU A 68 -0.75 -10.11 12.07
CA LEU A 68 -0.64 -11.32 11.29
C LEU A 68 -1.06 -12.56 12.10
N LYS A 69 -0.72 -12.59 13.39
CA LYS A 69 -1.12 -13.65 14.32
C LYS A 69 -2.63 -13.68 14.60
N GLU A 70 -3.31 -12.54 14.74
CA GLU A 70 -4.77 -12.50 14.92
C GLU A 70 -5.52 -12.86 13.64
N LEU A 71 -4.94 -12.52 12.48
CA LEU A 71 -5.49 -12.83 11.16
C LEU A 71 -5.32 -14.31 10.76
N SER A 72 -4.27 -14.98 11.23
CA SER A 72 -3.96 -16.39 10.94
C SER A 72 -5.06 -17.41 11.31
N GLY A 73 -6.04 -17.02 12.13
CA GLY A 73 -7.20 -17.84 12.50
C GLY A 73 -8.32 -17.90 11.45
N VAL A 74 -8.24 -17.11 10.38
CA VAL A 74 -9.27 -17.04 9.32
C VAL A 74 -8.63 -17.47 8.00
N GLN A 75 -9.16 -18.53 7.37
CA GLN A 75 -8.46 -19.29 6.35
C GLN A 75 -8.15 -18.64 4.97
N PRO A 76 -8.52 -17.40 4.62
CA PRO A 76 -7.90 -16.69 3.51
C PRO A 76 -6.67 -15.85 3.90
N ILE A 77 -6.35 -15.67 5.19
CA ILE A 77 -5.41 -14.61 5.62
C ILE A 77 -3.99 -15.09 5.88
N ALA A 78 -3.75 -16.40 6.07
CA ALA A 78 -2.37 -16.93 6.17
C ALA A 78 -1.53 -16.63 4.91
N ALA A 79 -2.13 -16.72 3.72
CA ALA A 79 -1.46 -16.32 2.49
C ALA A 79 -1.23 -14.80 2.42
N LEU A 80 -2.11 -13.99 3.03
CA LEU A 80 -1.95 -12.53 3.09
C LEU A 80 -0.79 -12.12 4.01
N GLU A 81 -0.58 -12.88 5.09
CA GLU A 81 0.56 -12.68 6.00
C GLU A 81 1.89 -12.80 5.27
N ASP A 82 2.09 -13.92 4.59
CA ASP A 82 3.33 -14.21 3.87
C ASP A 82 3.59 -13.17 2.78
N ARG A 83 2.53 -12.74 2.08
CA ARG A 83 2.60 -11.68 1.07
C ARG A 83 3.05 -10.34 1.64
N VAL A 84 2.48 -9.91 2.76
CA VAL A 84 2.86 -8.66 3.44
C VAL A 84 4.32 -8.72 3.91
N LEU A 85 4.74 -9.83 4.52
CA LEU A 85 6.12 -10.01 4.97
C LEU A 85 7.11 -10.00 3.80
N ALA A 86 6.77 -10.68 2.71
CA ALA A 86 7.58 -10.70 1.49
C ALA A 86 7.71 -9.30 0.87
N LEU A 87 6.61 -8.53 0.80
CA LEU A 87 6.64 -7.16 0.30
C LEU A 87 7.55 -6.27 1.15
N ILE A 88 7.43 -6.34 2.48
CA ILE A 88 8.25 -5.54 3.41
C ILE A 88 9.74 -5.80 3.18
N GLU A 89 10.13 -7.07 3.04
CA GLU A 89 11.54 -7.44 2.81
C GLU A 89 12.03 -6.93 1.43
N ARG A 90 11.27 -7.18 0.36
CA ARG A 90 11.64 -6.72 -1.00
C ARG A 90 11.72 -5.19 -1.07
N ARG A 91 10.79 -4.48 -0.44
CA ARG A 91 10.84 -3.02 -0.30
C ARG A 91 12.06 -2.57 0.50
N HIS A 92 12.44 -3.30 1.55
CA HIS A 92 13.66 -2.98 2.29
C HIS A 92 14.91 -3.09 1.41
N ILE A 93 14.95 -4.09 0.52
CA ILE A 93 16.00 -4.19 -0.51
C ILE A 93 15.98 -2.96 -1.41
N VAL A 94 14.85 -2.66 -2.06
CA VAL A 94 14.75 -1.54 -3.02
C VAL A 94 15.13 -0.19 -2.41
N VAL A 95 14.71 0.08 -1.17
CA VAL A 95 14.86 1.41 -0.56
C VAL A 95 16.17 1.57 0.20
N HIS A 96 16.66 0.51 0.85
CA HIS A 96 17.75 0.63 1.82
C HIS A 96 18.98 -0.21 1.48
N ARG A 97 18.84 -1.30 0.73
CA ARG A 97 19.95 -2.24 0.46
C ARG A 97 20.21 -2.46 -1.02
N LEU A 98 19.69 -1.61 -1.90
CA LEU A 98 19.77 -1.84 -3.34
C LEU A 98 21.23 -1.90 -3.81
N GLN A 99 22.10 -1.03 -3.29
CA GLN A 99 23.53 -1.03 -3.59
C GLN A 99 24.23 -2.30 -3.09
N GLU A 100 23.96 -2.72 -1.86
CA GLU A 100 24.56 -3.92 -1.27
C GLU A 100 24.07 -5.19 -1.98
N ALA A 101 22.80 -5.23 -2.38
CA ALA A 101 22.16 -6.39 -2.99
C ALA A 101 22.47 -6.54 -4.48
N THR A 102 22.66 -5.44 -5.20
CA THR A 102 22.72 -5.44 -6.68
C THR A 102 23.89 -4.68 -7.27
N GLY A 103 24.58 -3.85 -6.47
CA GLY A 103 25.65 -2.96 -6.93
C GLY A 103 25.16 -1.60 -7.45
N TRP A 104 23.85 -1.33 -7.44
CA TRP A 104 23.28 -0.08 -7.95
C TRP A 104 23.21 1.05 -6.91
N PRO A 105 23.56 2.31 -7.24
CA PRO A 105 24.11 2.77 -8.52
C PRO A 105 25.61 2.46 -8.62
N GLY A 106 26.02 1.75 -9.66
CA GLY A 106 27.40 1.30 -9.86
C GLY A 106 27.56 0.51 -11.15
N ASN A 107 28.72 -0.14 -11.33
CA ASN A 107 28.97 -0.96 -12.51
C ASN A 107 28.17 -2.26 -12.42
N VAL A 108 26.98 -2.24 -13.01
CA VAL A 108 26.07 -3.38 -13.10
C VAL A 108 25.99 -3.89 -14.53
N THR A 109 25.88 -5.20 -14.69
CA THR A 109 25.64 -5.87 -15.97
C THR A 109 24.22 -5.62 -16.47
N ASP A 110 23.97 -5.83 -17.77
CA ASP A 110 22.62 -5.71 -18.34
C ASP A 110 21.62 -6.66 -17.67
N GLN A 111 22.06 -7.87 -17.30
CA GLN A 111 21.21 -8.79 -16.55
C GLN A 111 20.84 -8.23 -15.18
N GLN A 112 21.80 -7.66 -14.44
CA GLN A 112 21.49 -7.01 -13.16
C GLN A 112 20.53 -5.83 -13.32
N ARG A 113 20.62 -5.07 -14.42
CA ARG A 113 19.67 -3.99 -14.74
C ARG A 113 18.25 -4.53 -14.96
N ILE A 114 18.13 -5.66 -15.65
CA ILE A 114 16.85 -6.38 -15.81
C ILE A 114 16.32 -6.80 -14.45
N ASP A 115 17.12 -7.51 -13.66
CA ASP A 115 16.72 -8.06 -12.35
C ASP A 115 16.30 -6.94 -11.38
N ILE A 116 17.01 -5.81 -11.33
CA ILE A 116 16.65 -4.65 -10.52
C ILE A 116 15.29 -4.11 -10.95
N ARG A 117 15.07 -3.95 -12.25
CA ARG A 117 13.83 -3.41 -12.79
C ARG A 117 12.66 -4.35 -12.51
N GLU A 118 12.85 -5.66 -12.67
CA GLU A 118 11.86 -6.68 -12.35
C GLU A 118 11.49 -6.66 -10.86
N LEU A 119 12.47 -6.63 -9.96
CA LEU A 119 12.24 -6.49 -8.52
C LEU A 119 11.39 -5.25 -8.20
N CYS A 120 11.71 -4.10 -8.81
CA CYS A 120 10.95 -2.87 -8.59
C CYS A 120 9.51 -2.98 -9.10
N ILE A 121 9.30 -3.61 -10.26
CA ILE A 121 7.97 -3.85 -10.83
C ILE A 121 7.16 -4.77 -9.90
N GLU A 122 7.77 -5.86 -9.41
CA GLU A 122 7.12 -6.78 -8.48
C GLU A 122 6.73 -6.09 -7.17
N VAL A 123 7.62 -5.29 -6.59
CA VAL A 123 7.32 -4.50 -5.38
C VAL A 123 6.17 -3.52 -5.63
N SER A 124 6.18 -2.85 -6.78
CA SER A 124 5.11 -1.92 -7.15
C SER A 124 3.76 -2.62 -7.32
N ALA A 125 3.72 -3.70 -8.09
CA ALA A 125 2.50 -4.47 -8.36
C ALA A 125 1.92 -5.06 -7.06
N GLU A 126 2.76 -5.69 -6.24
CA GLU A 126 2.34 -6.30 -4.98
C GLU A 126 1.91 -5.23 -3.96
N GLY A 127 2.59 -4.09 -3.90
CA GLY A 127 2.19 -2.95 -3.07
C GLY A 127 0.81 -2.41 -3.44
N LEU A 128 0.52 -2.27 -4.73
CA LEU A 128 -0.80 -1.83 -5.20
C LEU A 128 -1.89 -2.87 -4.93
N ASP A 129 -1.62 -4.16 -5.18
CA ASP A 129 -2.62 -5.21 -4.94
C ASP A 129 -2.95 -5.37 -3.45
N LEU A 130 -1.93 -5.35 -2.59
CA LEU A 130 -2.15 -5.35 -1.15
C LEU A 130 -2.85 -4.07 -0.69
N HIS A 131 -2.52 -2.91 -1.25
CA HIS A 131 -3.25 -1.66 -0.95
C HIS A 131 -4.75 -1.81 -1.25
N THR A 132 -5.11 -2.31 -2.43
CA THR A 132 -6.51 -2.56 -2.81
C THR A 132 -7.18 -3.58 -1.90
N THR A 133 -6.50 -4.67 -1.57
CA THR A 133 -7.01 -5.71 -0.67
C THR A 133 -7.31 -5.13 0.72
N PHE A 134 -6.39 -4.37 1.30
CA PHE A 134 -6.59 -3.77 2.62
C PHE A 134 -7.65 -2.66 2.61
N LEU A 135 -7.79 -1.91 1.51
CA LEU A 135 -8.86 -0.93 1.35
C LEU A 135 -10.25 -1.60 1.35
N GLN A 136 -10.39 -2.75 0.68
CA GLN A 136 -11.62 -3.53 0.70
C GLN A 136 -11.95 -4.06 2.10
N LEU A 137 -10.95 -4.63 2.79
CA LEU A 137 -11.11 -5.09 4.18
C LEU A 137 -11.53 -3.95 5.12
N LEU A 138 -10.95 -2.77 4.94
CA LEU A 138 -11.33 -1.58 5.69
C LEU A 138 -12.78 -1.15 5.38
N GLY A 139 -13.19 -1.22 4.11
CA GLY A 139 -14.56 -0.97 3.68
C GLY A 139 -15.56 -1.93 4.34
N GLU A 140 -15.25 -3.23 4.37
CA GLU A 140 -16.07 -4.23 5.07
C GLU A 140 -16.15 -3.98 6.58
N TRP A 141 -15.03 -3.58 7.20
CA TRP A 141 -15.04 -3.16 8.61
C TRP A 141 -15.95 -1.95 8.84
N GLY A 142 -15.90 -0.96 7.96
CA GLY A 142 -16.73 0.26 8.04
C GLY A 142 -18.23 0.00 7.93
N LYS A 143 -18.66 -1.06 7.24
CA LYS A 143 -20.09 -1.46 7.14
C LYS A 143 -20.72 -1.82 8.49
N ARG A 144 -19.92 -2.04 9.54
CA ARG A 144 -20.43 -2.25 10.90
C ARG A 144 -21.14 -1.01 11.47
N PHE A 145 -20.94 0.15 10.87
CA PHE A 145 -21.48 1.43 11.32
C PHE A 145 -22.52 1.99 10.34
N PRO A 146 -23.83 1.80 10.59
CA PRO A 146 -24.90 2.27 9.70
C PRO A 146 -24.85 3.78 9.43
N ASN A 147 -24.52 4.56 10.45
CA ASN A 147 -24.46 6.03 10.36
C ASN A 147 -23.31 6.54 9.47
N MET A 148 -22.29 5.70 9.22
CA MET A 148 -21.17 6.04 8.34
C MET A 148 -21.58 5.99 6.87
N GLN A 149 -22.52 5.12 6.49
CA GLN A 149 -23.09 5.06 5.14
C GLN A 149 -23.83 6.36 4.81
N GLU A 150 -24.68 6.85 5.73
CA GLU A 150 -25.41 8.12 5.55
C GLU A 150 -24.45 9.30 5.39
N GLY A 151 -23.36 9.35 6.18
CA GLY A 151 -22.32 10.37 6.06
C GLY A 151 -21.56 10.33 4.73
N ILE A 152 -21.24 9.13 4.22
CA ILE A 152 -20.58 8.95 2.92
C ILE A 152 -21.51 9.37 1.77
N GLU A 153 -22.79 8.99 1.83
CA GLU A 153 -23.78 9.38 0.83
C GLU A 153 -24.03 10.88 0.84
N ALA A 154 -24.15 11.51 2.01
CA ALA A 154 -24.27 12.95 2.15
C ALA A 154 -23.03 13.69 1.62
N ALA A 155 -21.82 13.18 1.88
CA ALA A 155 -20.58 13.75 1.36
C ALA A 155 -20.49 13.65 -0.17
N LYS A 156 -20.87 12.51 -0.77
CA LYS A 156 -20.96 12.34 -2.23
C LYS A 156 -21.98 13.29 -2.85
N LEU A 157 -23.17 13.42 -2.26
CA LEU A 157 -24.19 14.35 -2.73
C LEU A 157 -23.68 15.79 -2.68
N HIS A 158 -23.03 16.17 -1.58
CA HIS A 158 -22.45 17.49 -1.40
C HIS A 158 -21.33 17.77 -2.41
N GLU A 159 -20.47 16.80 -2.73
CA GLU A 159 -19.47 16.94 -3.80
C GLU A 159 -20.10 17.07 -5.18
N MET A 160 -21.15 16.30 -5.49
CA MET A 160 -21.90 16.41 -6.74
C MET A 160 -22.52 17.81 -6.90
N TYR A 161 -23.21 18.30 -5.87
CA TYR A 161 -23.77 19.66 -5.85
C TYR A 161 -22.69 20.73 -6.00
N ARG A 162 -21.53 20.56 -5.35
CA ARG A 162 -20.40 21.50 -5.43
C ARG A 162 -19.81 21.54 -6.84
N ARG A 163 -19.70 20.38 -7.50
CA ARG A 163 -19.21 20.22 -8.88
C ARG A 163 -20.17 20.87 -9.87
N ASP A 164 -21.47 20.68 -9.70
CA ASP A 164 -22.51 21.30 -10.55
C ASP A 164 -22.55 22.83 -10.40
N GLN A 165 -22.09 23.36 -9.25
CA GLN A 165 -21.95 24.81 -9.02
C GLN A 165 -20.58 25.37 -9.40
N GLY A 166 -19.66 24.56 -9.95
CA GLY A 166 -18.33 25.03 -10.38
C GLY A 166 -17.43 25.52 -9.24
N LEU A 167 -17.69 25.12 -8.00
CA LEU A 167 -16.90 25.54 -6.85
C LEU A 167 -15.58 24.74 -6.76
N PRO A 168 -14.44 25.40 -6.49
CA PRO A 168 -13.14 24.72 -6.44
C PRO A 168 -13.05 23.75 -5.25
N ASN A 169 -12.30 22.65 -5.43
CA ASN A 169 -12.08 21.66 -4.36
C ASN A 169 -11.42 22.30 -3.14
N SER A 170 -11.99 22.05 -1.95
CA SER A 170 -11.33 22.38 -0.69
C SER A 170 -10.08 21.51 -0.57
N LYS A 171 -8.91 22.14 -0.64
CA LYS A 171 -7.64 21.48 -0.33
C LYS A 171 -7.72 20.91 1.09
N ALA A 172 -7.56 19.60 1.21
CA ALA A 172 -7.26 18.92 2.47
C ALA A 172 -5.81 19.21 2.88
#